data_AF-A0A2G2K7E2-F1
#
_entry.id   AF-A0A2G2K7E2-F1
#
_cell.length_a   1.000
_cell.length_b   1.000
_cell.length_c   1.000
_cell.angle_alpha   90.00
_cell.angle_beta   90.00
_cell.angle_gamma   90.00
#
_symmetry.space_group_name_H-M   'P 1'
#
loop_
_entity.id
_entity.type
_entity.pdbx_description
1 polymer ?
#
loop_
_entity_poly.entity_id
_entity_poly.type
_entity_poly.pdbx_seq_one_letter_code
_entity_poly.pdbx_strand_id
1 'polypeptide(L)'
;MSGRAVSLIEVWQDNKLVGGLYGIDLKDKKVFCGESMFSKVSNASKAAFITLVRELKTKEYKLIDCQMHTNHLVSLGAREISRDDFLKYIK
;
A
#
# COMPACT_ATOMS: atom_id res chain seq x y z
N MET A 1 -3.71 0.44 24.38
CA MET A 1 -3.13 -0.34 23.27
C MET A 1 -3.63 0.27 21.98
N SER A 2 -2.80 0.97 21.21
CA SER A 2 -3.20 1.46 19.89
C SER A 2 -3.29 0.26 18.95
N GLY A 3 -4.48 -0.23 18.66
CA GLY A 3 -4.69 -1.36 17.74
C GLY A 3 -4.23 -0.97 16.33
N ARG A 4 -3.02 -1.40 15.95
CA ARG A 4 -2.56 -1.28 14.57
C ARG A 4 -3.14 -2.45 13.80
N ALA A 5 -4.00 -2.17 12.83
CA ALA A 5 -4.52 -3.20 11.94
C ALA A 5 -3.45 -3.56 10.91
N VAL A 6 -3.19 -4.85 10.75
CA VAL A 6 -2.40 -5.37 9.63
C VAL A 6 -3.39 -5.68 8.51
N SER A 7 -3.19 -5.09 7.34
CA SER A 7 -3.99 -5.40 6.15
C SER A 7 -3.14 -6.11 5.12
N LEU A 8 -3.71 -7.12 4.48
CA LEU A 8 -3.09 -7.94 3.44
C LEU A 8 -4.02 -7.94 2.23
N ILE A 9 -3.50 -7.62 1.05
CA ILE A 9 -4.16 -7.86 -0.23
C ILE A 9 -3.47 -9.06 -0.88
N GLU A 10 -4.27 -10.05 -1.26
CA GLU A 10 -3.81 -11.27 -1.89
C GLU A 10 -4.22 -11.27 -3.37
N VAL A 11 -3.35 -11.81 -4.21
CA VAL A 11 -3.60 -12.00 -5.64
C VAL A 11 -3.58 -13.48 -5.95
N TRP A 12 -4.73 -13.98 -6.40
CA TRP A 12 -4.97 -15.38 -6.69
C TRP A 12 -5.13 -15.58 -8.19
N GLN A 13 -4.52 -16.63 -8.73
CA GLN A 13 -4.68 -17.09 -10.10
C GLN A 13 -4.78 -18.63 -10.09
N ASP A 14 -5.81 -19.18 -10.71
CA ASP A 14 -6.03 -20.64 -10.78
C ASP A 14 -5.92 -21.34 -9.41
N ASN A 15 -6.54 -20.73 -8.39
CA ASN A 15 -6.52 -21.18 -7.00
C ASN A 15 -5.12 -21.18 -6.33
N LYS A 16 -4.14 -20.47 -6.90
CA LYS A 16 -2.80 -20.30 -6.34
C LYS A 16 -2.56 -18.85 -5.93
N LEU A 17 -1.98 -18.65 -4.75
CA LEU A 17 -1.50 -17.35 -4.30
C LEU A 17 -0.24 -16.97 -5.08
N VAL A 18 -0.41 -16.03 -6.02
CA VAL A 18 0.64 -15.60 -6.97
C VAL A 18 1.19 -14.21 -6.68
N GLY A 19 0.65 -13.49 -5.70
CA GLY A 19 1.20 -12.21 -5.25
C GLY A 19 0.41 -11.61 -4.10
N GLY A 20 0.89 -10.48 -3.61
CA GLY A 20 0.19 -9.74 -2.57
C GLY A 20 1.01 -8.60 -2.00
N LEU A 21 0.39 -7.84 -1.11
CA LEU A 21 1.02 -6.77 -0.34
C LEU A 21 0.44 -6.75 1.06
N TYR A 22 1.26 -6.45 2.05
CA TYR A 22 0.78 -6.20 3.40
C TYR A 22 1.34 -4.91 3.96
N GLY A 23 0.63 -4.37 4.95
CA GLY A 23 1.00 -3.12 5.58
C GLY A 23 0.23 -2.84 6.85
N ILE A 24 0.58 -1.71 7.46
CA ILE A 24 -0.09 -1.17 8.63
C ILE A 24 -1.16 -0.18 8.18
N ASP A 25 -2.38 -0.41 8.63
CA ASP A 25 -3.53 0.44 8.35
C ASP A 25 -3.80 1.39 9.52
N LEU A 26 -3.49 2.67 9.33
CA LEU A 26 -3.79 3.75 10.28
C LEU A 26 -5.15 4.37 9.92
N LYS A 27 -6.22 3.61 10.15
CA LYS A 27 -7.60 3.98 9.80
C LYS A 27 -8.01 5.36 10.28
N ASP A 28 -7.69 5.69 11.54
CA ASP A 28 -8.02 6.97 12.16
C ASP A 28 -7.36 8.17 11.46
N LYS A 29 -6.21 7.94 10.82
CA LYS A 29 -5.43 8.95 10.11
C LYS A 29 -5.63 8.89 8.60
N LYS A 30 -6.38 7.90 8.11
CA LYS A 30 -6.60 7.69 6.66
C LYS A 30 -5.27 7.55 5.90
N VAL A 31 -4.29 6.89 6.55
CA VAL A 31 -2.95 6.59 6.02
C VAL A 31 -2.73 5.08 6.01
N PHE A 32 -2.23 4.56 4.90
CA PHE A 32 -1.78 3.17 4.80
C PHE A 32 -0.27 3.12 4.64
N CYS A 33 0.42 2.36 5.49
CA CYS A 33 1.87 2.15 5.39
C CYS A 33 2.13 0.77 4.81
N GLY A 34 2.56 0.72 3.54
CA GLY A 34 2.95 -0.53 2.88
C GLY A 34 4.30 -1.01 3.41
N GLU A 35 4.34 -2.23 3.95
CA GLU A 35 5.57 -2.82 4.50
C GLU A 35 6.31 -3.63 3.43
N SER A 36 5.60 -4.48 2.70
CA SER A 36 6.20 -5.30 1.66
C SER A 36 5.19 -5.82 0.64
N MET A 37 5.71 -6.21 -0.52
CA MET A 37 4.96 -6.81 -1.62
C MET A 37 5.72 -8.03 -2.16
N PHE A 38 5.00 -9.03 -2.64
CA PHE A 38 5.59 -10.17 -3.33
C PHE A 38 4.84 -10.49 -4.62
N SER A 39 5.55 -11.08 -5.58
CA SER A 39 5.01 -11.46 -6.89
C SER A 39 5.67 -12.76 -7.33
N LYS A 40 4.88 -13.79 -7.61
CA LYS A 40 5.33 -15.08 -8.17
C LYS A 40 5.09 -15.18 -9.68
N VAL A 41 4.22 -14.33 -10.21
CA VAL A 41 3.99 -14.18 -11.65
C VAL A 41 4.09 -12.71 -12.04
N SER A 42 4.28 -12.43 -13.32
CA SER A 42 4.35 -11.07 -13.85
C SER A 42 3.08 -10.28 -13.51
N ASN A 43 3.26 -9.03 -13.09
CA ASN A 43 2.18 -8.07 -12.76
C ASN A 43 1.32 -8.38 -11.52
N ALA A 44 1.56 -9.47 -10.76
CA ALA A 44 0.74 -9.75 -9.58
C ALA A 44 0.88 -8.68 -8.50
N SER A 45 2.09 -8.18 -8.21
CA SER A 45 2.27 -7.05 -7.29
C SER A 45 1.58 -5.76 -7.74
N LYS A 46 1.57 -5.48 -9.05
CA LYS A 46 0.84 -4.33 -9.62
C LYS A 46 -0.67 -4.49 -9.43
N ALA A 47 -1.20 -5.69 -9.68
CA ALA A 47 -2.61 -5.97 -9.48
C ALA A 47 -3.02 -5.79 -8.01
N ALA A 48 -2.19 -6.29 -7.07
CA ALA A 48 -2.37 -6.09 -5.65
C ALA A 48 -2.42 -4.58 -5.30
N PHE A 49 -1.45 -3.82 -5.80
CA PHE A 49 -1.33 -2.39 -5.51
C PHE A 49 -2.48 -1.56 -6.11
N ILE A 50 -2.91 -1.85 -7.34
CA ILE A 50 -4.06 -1.18 -7.96
C ILE A 50 -5.34 -1.45 -7.17
N THR A 51 -5.55 -2.69 -6.70
CA THR A 51 -6.69 -3.05 -5.86
C THR A 51 -6.66 -2.28 -4.55
N LEU A 52 -5.51 -2.23 -3.87
CA LEU A 52 -5.33 -1.43 -2.66
C LEU A 52 -5.69 0.05 -2.92
N VAL A 53 -5.11 0.67 -3.95
CA VAL A 53 -5.35 2.09 -4.25
C VAL A 53 -6.84 2.36 -4.50
N ARG A 54 -7.54 1.47 -5.21
CA ARG A 54 -8.98 1.62 -5.47
C ARG A 54 -9.78 1.56 -4.18
N GLU A 55 -9.50 0.60 -3.31
CA GLU A 55 -10.18 0.45 -2.03
C GLU A 55 -9.90 1.61 -1.07
N LEU A 56 -8.64 2.05 -1.01
CA LEU A 56 -8.26 3.19 -0.18
C LEU A 56 -8.88 4.49 -0.69
N LYS A 57 -9.02 4.64 -2.01
CA LYS A 57 -9.70 5.80 -2.62
C LYS A 57 -11.18 5.85 -2.27
N THR A 58 -11.90 4.71 -2.29
CA THR A 58 -13.32 4.68 -1.88
C THR A 58 -13.50 4.95 -0.39
N LYS A 59 -12.50 4.61 0.43
CA LYS A 59 -12.46 4.89 1.88
C LYS A 59 -11.87 6.27 2.23
N GLU A 60 -11.60 7.10 1.22
CA GLU A 60 -11.07 8.47 1.32
C GLU A 60 -9.71 8.59 2.01
N TYR A 61 -8.85 7.57 1.85
CA TYR A 61 -7.47 7.63 2.32
C TYR A 61 -6.70 8.74 1.63
N LYS A 62 -5.83 9.41 2.39
CA LYS A 62 -5.07 10.57 1.93
C LYS A 62 -3.67 10.20 1.47
N LEU A 63 -3.12 9.11 2.01
CA LEU A 63 -1.73 8.75 1.77
C LEU A 63 -1.51 7.24 1.82
N ILE A 64 -0.67 6.76 0.89
CA ILE A 64 -0.02 5.45 0.94
C ILE A 64 1.47 5.71 1.13
N ASP A 65 2.00 5.42 2.31
CA ASP A 65 3.43 5.40 2.55
C ASP A 65 4.02 4.13 1.94
N CYS A 66 4.97 4.31 1.03
CA CYS A 66 5.59 3.21 0.30
C CYS A 66 6.97 2.83 0.88
N GLN A 67 7.40 3.46 1.99
CA GLN A 67 8.65 3.29 2.74
C GLN A 67 9.95 3.43 1.94
N MET A 68 10.11 2.65 0.88
CA MET A 68 11.27 2.61 0.00
C MET A 68 10.92 3.12 -1.40
N HIS A 69 11.65 4.12 -1.88
CA HIS A 69 11.55 4.51 -3.28
C HIS A 69 12.08 3.37 -4.16
N THR A 70 11.24 2.88 -5.08
CA THR A 70 11.67 1.99 -6.16
C THR A 70 11.21 2.52 -7.51
N ASN A 71 11.94 2.21 -8.59
CA ASN A 71 11.53 2.56 -9.96
C ASN A 71 10.15 1.98 -10.30
N HIS A 72 9.81 0.83 -9.70
CA HIS A 72 8.48 0.23 -9.81
C HIS A 72 7.39 1.14 -9.24
N LEU A 73 7.57 1.67 -8.03
CA LEU A 73 6.60 2.55 -7.39
C LEU A 73 6.49 3.90 -8.10
N VAL A 74 7.61 4.47 -8.59
CA VAL A 74 7.56 5.70 -9.39
C VAL A 74 6.78 5.50 -10.69
N SER A 75 6.95 4.34 -11.35
CA SER A 75 6.13 4.02 -12.53
C SER A 75 4.62 3.92 -12.24
N LEU A 76 4.24 3.74 -10.97
CA LEU A 76 2.85 3.70 -10.51
C LEU A 76 2.36 5.08 -10.00
N GLY A 77 3.20 6.12 -10.11
CA GLY A 77 2.88 7.49 -9.70
C GLY A 77 3.29 7.86 -8.28
N ALA A 78 4.13 7.04 -7.62
CA ALA A 78 4.71 7.42 -6.35
C ALA A 78 5.59 8.67 -6.50
N ARG A 79 5.51 9.56 -5.53
CA ARG A 79 6.31 10.77 -5.44
C ARG A 79 6.89 10.89 -4.04
N GLU A 80 8.08 11.44 -3.94
CA GLU A 80 8.64 11.82 -2.65
C GLU A 80 7.93 13.05 -2.12
N ILE A 81 7.77 13.11 -0.79
CA ILE A 81 7.29 14.27 -0.06
C ILE A 81 8.27 14.56 1.07
N SER A 82 8.35 15.81 1.51
CA SER A 82 9.18 16.17 2.65
C SER A 82 8.69 15.44 3.91
N ARG A 83 9.60 15.17 4.85
CA ARG A 83 9.25 14.60 6.16
C ARG A 83 8.23 15.48 6.89
N ASP A 84 8.36 16.80 6.78
CA ASP A 84 7.44 17.74 7.43
C ASP A 84 6.04 17.66 6.84
N ASP A 85 5.91 17.48 5.53
CA ASP A 85 4.61 17.25 4.89
C ASP A 85 4.03 15.88 5.25
N PHE A 86 4.85 14.84 5.32
CA PHE A 86 4.43 13.53 5.81
C PHE A 86 3.87 13.62 7.23
N LEU A 87 4.56 14.31 8.13
CA LEU A 87 4.14 14.49 9.52
C LEU A 87 2.79 15.21 9.65
N LYS A 88 2.38 16.04 8.68
CA LYS A 88 1.04 16.65 8.67
C LYS A 88 -0.09 15.63 8.46
N TYR A 89 0.18 14.50 7.83
CA TYR A 89 -0.80 13.43 7.63
C TYR A 89 -0.92 12.48 8.82
N ILE A 90 0.15 12.36 9.63
CA ILE A 90 0.21 11.37 10.71
C ILE A 90 0.23 11.97 12.13
N LYS A 91 0.26 13.30 12.30
CA LYS A 91 0.11 13.96 13.60
C LYS A 91 -1.34 13.99 14.07
#